data_AF-A0A6M0RAP7-F1
#
_entry.id   AF-A0A6M0RAP7-F1
#
_cell.length_a   1.000
_cell.length_b   1.000
_cell.length_c   1.000
_cell.angle_alpha   90.00
_cell.angle_beta   90.00
_cell.angle_gamma   90.00
#
_symmetry.space_group_name_H-M   'P 1'
#
loop_
_entity.id
_entity.type
_entity.pdbx_description
1 polymer ?
#
loop_
_entity_poly.entity_id
_entity_poly.type
_entity_poly.pdbx_seq_one_letter_code
_entity_poly.pdbx_strand_id
1 'polypeptide(L)'
;MKISKKDALQWFEFFAMLPEDEELMIKQQEIMYATFAQIEEAIDYRNKGLMSEIKGLKTLENRTFYVGDENKFSNGCRSCLLGTGLSPIRKTNKCNIQCKFCYNYGELDDIAPIGEGMWEIGGTKFYEKDIDLLLSIYKKPTGISYVYLEPFMEIEKYYSIIKKFRDAKIHQHLYTNGILATEETLKALGEAGLDEIRFNLGASNCSDKVIENIKIAKKYIKNVGIETPMTHEFFQAFSKKKQAILDTKLDFINCAELHLNQNNIDNYYGENMYISRHGYISPTWSRELTLKFMKIADEENWDLAVHDCSNHTKFSRDLNLSSKEGKWFGASGYGCEFSRMPYEAFLPILRDENFKFLSEEELPNGYKPGELLF
;
A
#
# COMPACT_ATOMS: atom_id res chain seq x y z
N MET A 1 -26.04 -15.13 3.59
CA MET A 1 -27.06 -14.18 4.06
C MET A 1 -26.85 -12.86 3.34
N LYS A 2 -27.91 -12.17 2.93
CA LYS A 2 -27.88 -10.75 2.58
C LYS A 2 -28.66 -9.98 3.65
N ILE A 3 -28.34 -8.71 3.83
CA ILE A 3 -28.97 -7.80 4.80
C ILE A 3 -29.35 -6.50 4.07
N SER A 4 -30.42 -5.84 4.53
CA SER A 4 -30.76 -4.50 4.04
C SER A 4 -29.74 -3.48 4.53
N LYS A 5 -29.49 -2.39 3.78
CA LYS A 5 -28.54 -1.36 4.24
C LYS A 5 -29.03 -0.70 5.54
N LYS A 6 -30.34 -0.62 5.71
CA LYS A 6 -30.99 -0.08 6.92
C LYS A 6 -30.70 -0.95 8.15
N ASP A 7 -30.85 -2.26 8.04
CA ASP A 7 -30.58 -3.17 9.16
C ASP A 7 -29.07 -3.24 9.44
N ALA A 8 -28.24 -3.23 8.39
CA ALA A 8 -26.78 -3.15 8.53
C ALA A 8 -26.36 -1.90 9.31
N LEU A 9 -26.95 -0.74 8.99
CA LEU A 9 -26.72 0.51 9.73
C LEU A 9 -27.08 0.36 11.21
N GLN A 10 -28.27 -0.14 11.53
CA GLN A 10 -28.69 -0.32 12.93
C GLN A 10 -27.75 -1.26 13.71
N TRP A 11 -27.31 -2.34 13.08
CA TRP A 11 -26.36 -3.27 13.70
C TRP A 11 -24.98 -2.66 13.90
N PHE A 12 -24.48 -1.90 12.94
CA PHE A 12 -23.18 -1.25 13.06
C PHE A 12 -23.20 -0.08 14.06
N GLU A 13 -24.33 0.61 14.22
CA GLU A 13 -24.51 1.58 15.29
C GLU A 13 -24.44 0.91 16.66
N PHE A 14 -25.06 -0.27 16.81
CA PHE A 14 -24.91 -1.07 18.02
C PHE A 14 -23.46 -1.55 18.23
N PHE A 15 -22.80 -2.11 17.21
CA PHE A 15 -21.42 -2.59 17.33
C PHE A 15 -20.44 -1.48 17.69
N ALA A 16 -20.64 -0.26 17.18
CA ALA A 16 -19.83 0.91 17.54
C ALA A 16 -20.04 1.39 18.98
N MET A 17 -21.14 0.99 19.64
CA MET A 17 -21.44 1.33 21.03
C MET A 17 -20.98 0.26 22.03
N LEU A 18 -20.56 -0.91 21.57
CA LEU A 18 -20.12 -2.00 22.43
C LEU A 18 -18.86 -1.60 23.23
N PRO A 19 -18.79 -1.93 24.53
CA PRO A 19 -17.56 -1.83 25.33
C PRO A 19 -16.36 -2.48 24.65
N GLU A 20 -15.15 -1.97 24.93
CA GLU A 20 -13.92 -2.46 24.29
C GLU A 20 -13.63 -3.94 24.55
N ASP A 21 -14.09 -4.47 25.68
CA ASP A 21 -13.91 -5.86 26.12
C ASP A 21 -15.00 -6.82 25.62
N GLU A 22 -16.02 -6.32 24.92
CA GLU A 22 -17.14 -7.12 24.46
C GLU A 22 -16.94 -7.65 23.04
N GLU A 23 -16.94 -8.98 22.89
CA GLU A 23 -16.84 -9.68 21.60
C GLU A 23 -18.21 -9.93 20.98
N LEU A 24 -18.28 -9.88 19.64
CA LEU A 24 -19.50 -10.23 18.92
C LEU A 24 -19.84 -11.72 19.08
N MET A 25 -21.10 -12.00 19.41
CA MET A 25 -21.67 -13.34 19.34
C MET A 25 -21.67 -13.88 17.90
N ILE A 26 -21.75 -15.20 17.73
CA ILE A 26 -21.72 -15.88 16.42
C ILE A 26 -22.70 -15.26 15.41
N LYS A 27 -23.96 -15.02 15.81
CA LYS A 27 -24.97 -14.41 14.93
C LYS A 27 -24.66 -12.96 14.58
N GLN A 28 -24.06 -12.20 15.49
CA GLN A 28 -23.62 -10.83 15.23
C GLN A 28 -22.42 -10.82 14.27
N GLN A 29 -21.52 -11.81 14.37
CA GLN A 29 -20.43 -11.99 13.40
C GLN A 29 -20.99 -12.30 12.00
N GLU A 30 -22.02 -13.12 11.88
CA GLU A 30 -22.69 -13.38 10.59
C GLU A 30 -23.27 -12.09 9.97
N ILE A 31 -23.87 -11.23 10.79
CA ILE A 31 -24.37 -9.92 10.37
C ILE A 31 -23.23 -9.02 9.90
N MET A 32 -22.16 -8.92 10.70
CA MET A 32 -20.95 -8.17 10.35
C MET A 32 -20.38 -8.62 9.00
N TYR A 33 -20.17 -9.92 8.81
CA TYR A 33 -19.62 -10.47 7.58
C TYR A 33 -20.55 -10.27 6.38
N ALA A 34 -21.87 -10.37 6.56
CA ALA A 34 -22.84 -10.08 5.49
C ALA A 34 -22.75 -8.61 5.04
N THR A 35 -22.69 -7.68 6.00
CA THR A 35 -22.53 -6.25 5.72
C THR A 35 -21.21 -5.96 5.01
N PHE A 36 -20.08 -6.46 5.51
CA PHE A 36 -18.78 -6.26 4.85
C PHE A 36 -18.74 -6.84 3.43
N ALA A 37 -19.29 -8.03 3.23
CA ALA A 37 -19.37 -8.65 1.92
C ALA A 37 -20.21 -7.82 0.93
N GLN A 38 -21.36 -7.26 1.35
CA GLN A 38 -22.20 -6.43 0.49
C GLN A 38 -21.57 -5.06 0.21
N ILE A 39 -20.83 -4.49 1.16
CA ILE A 39 -20.02 -3.28 0.92
C ILE A 39 -18.94 -3.59 -0.12
N GLU A 40 -18.10 -4.61 0.11
CA GLU A 40 -17.00 -4.96 -0.80
C GLU A 40 -17.53 -5.32 -2.20
N GLU A 41 -18.63 -6.06 -2.30
CA GLU A 41 -19.26 -6.42 -3.58
C GLU A 41 -19.70 -5.19 -4.39
N ALA A 42 -20.28 -4.17 -3.73
CA ALA A 42 -20.67 -2.93 -4.38
C ALA A 42 -19.45 -2.11 -4.84
N ILE A 43 -18.36 -2.09 -4.06
CA ILE A 43 -17.10 -1.44 -4.44
C ILE A 43 -16.43 -2.16 -5.62
N ASP A 44 -16.37 -3.49 -5.59
CA ASP A 44 -15.85 -4.30 -6.69
C ASP A 44 -16.66 -4.11 -7.98
N TYR A 45 -17.98 -3.97 -7.88
CA TYR A 45 -18.84 -3.66 -9.03
C TYR A 45 -18.49 -2.30 -9.65
N ARG A 46 -18.33 -1.25 -8.83
CA ARG A 46 -17.91 0.08 -9.31
C ARG A 46 -16.52 0.04 -9.95
N ASN A 47 -15.56 -0.62 -9.30
CA ASN A 47 -14.20 -0.78 -9.82
C ASN A 47 -14.19 -1.52 -11.17
N LYS A 48 -14.99 -2.58 -11.33
CA LYS A 48 -15.15 -3.27 -12.62
C LYS A 48 -15.67 -2.34 -13.71
N GLY A 49 -16.63 -1.47 -13.39
CA GLY A 49 -17.12 -0.42 -14.28
C GLY A 49 -15.97 0.49 -14.75
N LEU A 50 -15.24 1.09 -13.81
CA LEU A 50 -14.10 1.98 -14.12
C LEU A 50 -13.00 1.28 -14.92
N MET A 51 -12.66 0.03 -14.58
CA MET A 51 -11.68 -0.76 -15.31
C MET A 51 -12.10 -1.04 -16.76
N SER A 52 -13.41 -1.26 -17.00
CA SER A 52 -13.92 -1.52 -18.36
C SER A 52 -13.78 -0.32 -19.31
N GLU A 53 -13.57 0.87 -18.76
CA GLU A 53 -13.36 2.10 -19.54
C GLU A 53 -11.89 2.31 -19.97
N ILE A 54 -10.96 1.49 -19.46
CA ILE A 54 -9.52 1.59 -19.75
C ILE A 54 -9.18 0.64 -20.90
N LYS A 55 -8.82 1.16 -22.07
CA LYS A 55 -8.65 0.36 -23.29
C LYS A 55 -7.37 -0.46 -23.26
N GLY A 56 -6.26 0.13 -22.82
CA GLY A 56 -4.95 -0.51 -22.73
C GLY A 56 -4.69 -1.22 -21.40
N LEU A 57 -5.74 -1.57 -20.65
CA LEU A 57 -5.60 -2.26 -19.37
C LEU A 57 -4.99 -3.65 -19.53
N LYS A 58 -3.86 -3.89 -18.86
CA LYS A 58 -3.11 -5.15 -18.87
C LYS A 58 -3.09 -5.76 -17.48
N THR A 59 -2.70 -7.03 -17.40
CA THR A 59 -2.43 -7.72 -16.14
C THR A 59 -1.01 -8.23 -16.09
N LEU A 60 -0.40 -8.21 -14.90
CA LEU A 60 0.81 -8.98 -14.63
C LEU A 60 0.40 -10.33 -14.07
N GLU A 61 0.34 -11.36 -14.94
CA GLU A 61 -0.07 -12.73 -14.60
C GLU A 61 -1.35 -12.81 -13.75
N ASN A 62 -2.34 -11.96 -14.04
CA ASN A 62 -3.60 -11.85 -13.27
C ASN A 62 -3.45 -11.52 -11.77
N ARG A 63 -2.31 -10.93 -11.34
CA ARG A 63 -2.08 -10.56 -9.93
C ARG A 63 -2.25 -9.07 -9.64
N THR A 64 -2.11 -8.24 -10.65
CA THR A 64 -2.32 -6.78 -10.59
C THR A 64 -2.65 -6.25 -11.98
N PHE A 65 -3.23 -5.06 -12.03
CA PHE A 65 -3.50 -4.32 -13.26
C PHE A 65 -2.45 -3.22 -13.51
N TYR A 66 -2.23 -2.89 -14.77
CA TYR A 66 -1.41 -1.75 -15.18
C TYR A 66 -1.79 -1.25 -16.58
N VAL A 67 -1.31 -0.06 -16.92
CA VAL A 67 -1.30 0.50 -18.29
C VAL A 67 0.12 0.95 -18.65
N GLY A 68 0.37 1.20 -19.93
CA GLY A 68 1.68 1.66 -20.43
C GLY A 68 2.62 0.53 -20.88
N ASP A 69 3.91 0.85 -21.01
CA ASP A 69 4.95 -0.06 -21.49
C ASP A 69 5.33 -1.10 -20.43
N GLU A 70 5.23 -2.39 -20.79
CA GLU A 70 5.57 -3.50 -19.91
C GLU A 70 7.06 -3.52 -19.54
N ASN A 71 7.95 -3.04 -20.42
CA ASN A 71 9.39 -3.00 -20.17
C ASN A 71 9.76 -2.02 -19.07
N LYS A 72 8.89 -1.04 -18.80
CA LYS A 72 9.04 -0.06 -17.72
C LYS A 72 8.34 -0.49 -16.44
N PHE A 73 7.60 -1.61 -16.45
CA PHE A 73 6.98 -2.15 -15.26
C PHE A 73 8.05 -2.53 -14.22
N SER A 74 7.89 -2.02 -13.00
CA SER A 74 8.88 -2.15 -11.93
C SER A 74 9.27 -3.62 -11.64
N ASN A 75 10.59 -3.87 -11.65
CA ASN A 75 11.15 -5.14 -11.23
C ASN A 75 10.96 -5.41 -9.74
N GLY A 76 10.95 -4.36 -8.91
CA GLY A 76 10.54 -4.48 -7.51
C GLY A 76 9.12 -5.02 -7.38
N CYS A 77 8.17 -4.51 -8.16
CA CYS A 77 6.80 -5.02 -8.18
C CYS A 77 6.71 -6.46 -8.73
N ARG A 78 7.51 -6.83 -9.74
CA ARG A 78 7.61 -8.21 -10.22
C ARG A 78 8.14 -9.15 -9.13
N SER A 79 9.18 -8.75 -8.39
CA SER A 79 9.69 -9.53 -7.24
C SER A 79 8.62 -9.71 -6.16
N CYS A 80 7.91 -8.63 -5.84
CA CYS A 80 6.82 -8.60 -4.87
C CYS A 80 5.72 -9.61 -5.22
N LEU A 81 5.29 -9.59 -6.49
CA LEU A 81 4.10 -10.33 -6.92
C LEU A 81 4.39 -11.75 -7.39
N LEU A 82 5.55 -12.00 -7.99
CA LEU A 82 5.90 -13.28 -8.66
C LEU A 82 7.09 -14.00 -8.02
N GLY A 83 7.97 -13.23 -7.38
CA GLY A 83 9.20 -13.70 -6.75
C GLY A 83 8.98 -14.17 -5.32
N THR A 84 10.04 -14.08 -4.50
CA THR A 84 10.02 -14.41 -3.07
C THR A 84 9.64 -13.19 -2.21
N GLY A 85 8.83 -12.28 -2.75
CA GLY A 85 8.49 -11.02 -2.10
C GLY A 85 9.56 -9.94 -2.21
N LEU A 86 9.40 -8.90 -1.40
CA LEU A 86 10.37 -7.83 -1.17
C LEU A 86 10.63 -7.77 0.33
N SER A 87 11.67 -8.44 0.80
CA SER A 87 12.00 -8.45 2.22
C SER A 87 12.37 -7.03 2.66
N PRO A 88 11.67 -6.45 3.65
CA PRO A 88 11.96 -5.10 4.08
C PRO A 88 13.23 -5.09 4.94
N ILE A 89 14.06 -4.08 4.73
CA ILE A 89 15.30 -3.80 5.43
C ILE A 89 15.18 -2.42 6.05
N ARG A 90 15.30 -2.35 7.37
CA ARG A 90 15.20 -1.11 8.14
C ARG A 90 16.58 -0.71 8.66
N LYS A 91 16.88 0.59 8.64
CA LYS A 91 18.05 1.19 9.30
C LYS A 91 17.71 2.31 10.28
N THR A 92 16.83 3.20 9.82
CA THR A 92 16.42 4.41 10.53
C THR A 92 15.15 4.15 11.35
N ASN A 93 15.03 4.86 12.46
CA ASN A 93 13.77 5.02 13.21
C ASN A 93 13.24 6.47 13.15
N LYS A 94 13.72 7.28 12.19
CA LYS A 94 13.37 8.70 12.05
C LYS A 94 12.81 9.02 10.68
N CYS A 95 11.89 9.99 10.66
CA CYS A 95 11.37 10.65 9.46
C CYS A 95 11.40 12.16 9.67
N ASN A 96 11.58 12.93 8.61
CA ASN A 96 11.60 14.40 8.64
C ASN A 96 10.23 15.05 8.39
N ILE A 97 9.17 14.26 8.20
CA ILE A 97 7.81 14.73 7.90
C ILE A 97 6.73 13.85 8.54
N GLN A 98 5.55 14.42 8.75
CA GLN A 98 4.36 13.79 9.31
C GLN A 98 3.22 13.80 8.29
N CYS A 99 3.20 12.86 7.36
CA CYS A 99 2.15 12.77 6.35
C CYS A 99 0.81 12.40 6.97
N LYS A 100 -0.30 12.96 6.46
CA LYS A 100 -1.67 12.59 6.87
C LYS A 100 -1.96 11.07 6.72
N PHE A 101 -1.42 10.46 5.66
CA PHE A 101 -1.52 9.03 5.38
C PHE A 101 -0.42 8.19 6.04
N CYS A 102 0.42 8.77 6.91
CA CYS A 102 1.56 8.04 7.47
C CYS A 102 1.07 6.80 8.24
N TYR A 103 1.70 5.65 7.98
CA TYR A 103 1.37 4.41 8.68
C TYR A 103 1.75 4.47 10.18
N ASN A 104 2.68 5.35 10.56
CA ASN A 104 3.10 5.61 11.93
C ASN A 104 2.67 7.03 12.39
N TYR A 105 1.51 7.50 11.92
CA TYR A 105 1.00 8.80 12.31
C TYR A 105 0.82 8.88 13.84
N GLY A 106 1.23 10.00 14.45
CA GLY A 106 1.19 10.15 15.91
C GLY A 106 2.28 9.40 16.69
N GLU A 107 2.99 8.45 16.07
CA GLU A 107 3.95 7.57 16.77
C GLU A 107 5.42 7.78 16.36
N LEU A 108 5.74 8.78 15.53
CA LEU A 108 7.09 8.96 14.97
C LEU A 108 8.19 9.11 16.04
N ASP A 109 7.88 9.69 17.20
CA ASP A 109 8.83 9.89 18.29
C ASP A 109 9.02 8.62 19.14
N ASP A 110 8.11 7.64 19.05
CA ASP A 110 8.08 6.41 19.83
C ASP A 110 8.52 5.17 19.02
N ILE A 111 9.07 5.37 17.82
CA ILE A 111 9.58 4.26 17.02
C ILE A 111 10.91 3.75 17.60
N ALA A 112 10.89 2.50 18.06
CA ALA A 112 12.06 1.86 18.63
C ALA A 112 13.28 1.91 17.68
N PRO A 113 14.47 2.30 18.18
CA PRO A 113 15.69 2.27 17.39
C PRO A 113 16.16 0.83 17.14
N ILE A 114 16.89 0.63 16.05
CA ILE A 114 17.45 -0.70 15.72
C ILE A 114 18.65 -1.00 16.62
N GLY A 115 19.59 -0.08 16.71
CA GLY A 115 20.87 -0.24 17.40
C GLY A 115 22.02 0.32 16.58
N GLU A 116 23.09 0.74 17.25
CA GLU A 116 24.26 1.30 16.59
C GLU A 116 24.93 0.25 15.70
N GLY A 117 25.26 0.64 14.45
CA GLY A 117 25.87 -0.27 13.46
C GLY A 117 24.98 -1.42 12.97
N MET A 118 23.74 -1.53 13.45
CA MET A 118 22.84 -2.64 13.13
C MET A 118 21.80 -2.28 12.07
N TRP A 119 21.29 -3.33 11.42
CA TRP A 119 20.22 -3.36 10.43
C TRP A 119 19.17 -4.36 10.88
N GLU A 120 17.90 -4.07 10.63
CA GLU A 120 16.83 -5.04 10.86
C GLU A 120 16.40 -5.67 9.54
N ILE A 121 16.47 -6.99 9.47
CA ILE A 121 16.14 -7.78 8.29
C ILE A 121 15.33 -8.99 8.77
N GLY A 122 14.08 -9.10 8.29
CA GLY A 122 13.20 -10.21 8.69
C GLY A 122 12.94 -10.30 10.19
N GLY A 123 12.88 -9.16 10.89
CA GLY A 123 12.69 -9.09 12.35
C GLY A 123 13.93 -9.40 13.19
N THR A 124 15.07 -9.71 12.57
CA THR A 124 16.35 -9.96 13.25
C THR A 124 17.30 -8.79 13.04
N LYS A 125 18.11 -8.48 14.06
CA LYS A 125 19.12 -7.42 14.01
C LYS A 125 20.48 -8.00 13.61
N PHE A 126 21.10 -7.41 12.59
CA PHE A 126 22.40 -7.81 12.06
C PHE A 126 23.37 -6.63 12.10
N TYR A 127 24.63 -6.85 12.50
CA TYR A 127 25.67 -5.89 12.12
C TYR A 127 25.94 -6.01 10.62
N GLU A 128 26.46 -4.94 10.02
CA GLU A 128 26.87 -4.97 8.61
C GLU A 128 27.87 -6.11 8.30
N LYS A 129 28.78 -6.43 9.24
CA LYS A 129 29.73 -7.55 9.10
C LYS A 129 29.05 -8.93 9.04
N ASP A 130 27.82 -9.06 9.52
CA ASP A 130 27.08 -10.32 9.58
C ASP A 130 26.27 -10.57 8.29
N ILE A 131 26.18 -9.59 7.39
CA ILE A 131 25.39 -9.71 6.15
C ILE A 131 25.94 -10.79 5.22
N ASP A 132 27.26 -10.97 5.17
CA ASP A 132 27.86 -12.03 4.34
C ASP A 132 27.50 -13.42 4.88
N LEU A 133 27.41 -13.56 6.22
CA LEU A 133 26.93 -14.77 6.87
C LEU A 133 25.45 -15.02 6.52
N LEU A 134 24.59 -14.00 6.65
CA LEU A 134 23.17 -14.08 6.28
C LEU A 134 23.00 -14.59 4.83
N LEU A 135 23.73 -13.99 3.90
CA LEU A 135 23.70 -14.33 2.47
C LEU A 135 24.25 -15.74 2.16
N SER A 136 25.08 -16.30 3.04
CA SER A 136 25.63 -17.66 2.90
C SER A 136 24.69 -18.76 3.41
N ILE A 137 23.80 -18.42 4.34
CA ILE A 137 22.89 -19.40 4.99
C ILE A 137 21.54 -19.45 4.27
N TYR A 138 20.94 -18.29 4.00
CA TYR A 138 19.58 -18.21 3.47
C TYR A 138 19.55 -18.29 1.95
N LYS A 139 18.46 -18.86 1.42
CA LYS A 139 18.13 -18.71 0.01
C LYS A 139 17.94 -17.22 -0.29
N LYS A 140 18.73 -16.71 -1.23
CA LYS A 140 18.69 -15.30 -1.63
C LYS A 140 17.29 -14.94 -2.16
N PRO A 141 16.68 -13.85 -1.68
CA PRO A 141 15.41 -13.39 -2.21
C PRO A 141 15.58 -12.85 -3.62
N THR A 142 14.49 -12.83 -4.40
CA THR A 142 14.48 -12.19 -5.72
C THR A 142 14.63 -10.67 -5.62
N GLY A 143 14.25 -10.08 -4.49
CA GLY A 143 14.46 -8.67 -4.22
C GLY A 143 14.29 -8.29 -2.75
N ILE A 144 14.85 -7.14 -2.38
CA ILE A 144 14.77 -6.52 -1.05
C ILE A 144 14.34 -5.07 -1.15
N SER A 145 13.89 -4.51 -0.03
CA SER A 145 13.41 -3.14 0.05
C SER A 145 14.00 -2.35 1.18
N TYR A 146 14.58 -1.19 0.87
CA TYR A 146 14.91 -0.18 1.87
C TYR A 146 13.67 0.68 2.08
N VAL A 147 12.87 0.28 3.08
CA VAL A 147 11.59 0.87 3.44
C VAL A 147 11.57 1.22 4.93
N TYR A 148 10.47 1.84 5.36
CA TYR A 148 10.23 2.47 6.65
C TYR A 148 10.83 3.86 6.78
N LEU A 149 9.95 4.81 7.16
CA LEU A 149 10.29 6.20 7.47
C LEU A 149 11.08 6.87 6.34
N GLU A 150 12.18 7.55 6.64
CA GLU A 150 12.98 8.24 5.61
C GLU A 150 14.44 7.76 5.61
N PRO A 151 14.84 6.92 4.62
CA PRO A 151 16.22 6.49 4.46
C PRO A 151 17.23 7.64 4.37
N PHE A 152 16.84 8.80 3.80
CA PHE A 152 17.71 9.97 3.68
C PHE A 152 18.06 10.67 5.00
N MET A 153 17.50 10.23 6.13
CA MET A 153 17.99 10.66 7.44
C MET A 153 19.42 10.16 7.72
N GLU A 154 19.84 9.05 7.10
CA GLU A 154 21.15 8.41 7.33
C GLU A 154 21.64 7.67 6.07
N ILE A 155 21.46 8.26 4.88
CA ILE A 155 21.63 7.58 3.57
C ILE A 155 23.04 7.02 3.36
N GLU A 156 24.06 7.66 3.93
CA GLU A 156 25.46 7.27 3.78
C GLU A 156 25.72 5.87 4.34
N LYS A 157 24.92 5.42 5.31
CA LYS A 157 25.02 4.07 5.88
C LYS A 157 24.56 2.99 4.89
N TYR A 158 23.74 3.33 3.90
CA TYR A 158 23.14 2.36 2.99
C TYR A 158 24.12 1.89 1.91
N TYR A 159 25.12 2.69 1.53
CA TYR A 159 25.95 2.42 0.35
C TYR A 159 26.70 1.08 0.42
N SER A 160 27.28 0.75 1.57
CA SER A 160 28.02 -0.50 1.76
C SER A 160 27.11 -1.73 1.75
N ILE A 161 25.93 -1.63 2.36
CA ILE A 161 24.89 -2.66 2.34
C ILE A 161 24.36 -2.87 0.93
N ILE A 162 24.07 -1.80 0.20
CA ILE A 162 23.64 -1.87 -1.21
C ILE A 162 24.67 -2.61 -2.05
N LYS A 163 25.96 -2.34 -1.84
CA LYS A 163 27.04 -3.04 -2.54
C LYS A 163 27.04 -4.55 -2.24
N LYS A 164 26.88 -4.96 -0.97
CA LYS A 164 26.80 -6.37 -0.59
C LYS A 164 25.64 -7.10 -1.27
N PHE A 165 24.45 -6.51 -1.28
CA PHE A 165 23.27 -7.10 -1.93
C PHE A 165 23.36 -7.09 -3.47
N ARG A 166 24.01 -6.06 -4.06
CA ARG A 166 24.34 -6.01 -5.48
C ARG A 166 25.29 -7.14 -5.88
N ASP A 167 26.36 -7.35 -5.13
CA ASP A 167 27.32 -8.45 -5.36
C ASP A 167 26.63 -9.82 -5.21
N ALA A 168 25.61 -9.90 -4.36
CA ALA A 168 24.76 -11.09 -4.22
C ALA A 168 23.74 -11.28 -5.36
N LYS A 169 23.60 -10.32 -6.27
CA LYS A 169 22.63 -10.28 -7.40
C LYS A 169 21.16 -10.30 -6.96
N ILE A 170 20.85 -9.59 -5.88
CA ILE A 170 19.49 -9.41 -5.38
C ILE A 170 18.99 -8.05 -5.87
N HIS A 171 17.78 -7.99 -6.45
CA HIS A 171 17.19 -6.72 -6.89
C HIS A 171 16.90 -5.81 -5.69
N GLN A 172 17.27 -4.55 -5.78
CA GLN A 172 17.14 -3.61 -4.67
C GLN A 172 16.28 -2.42 -5.08
N HIS A 173 15.27 -2.11 -4.27
CA HIS A 173 14.58 -0.84 -4.40
C HIS A 173 14.56 -0.04 -3.09
N LEU A 174 14.68 1.27 -3.20
CA LEU A 174 14.66 2.21 -2.07
C LEU A 174 13.46 3.13 -2.17
N TYR A 175 12.74 3.31 -1.06
CA TYR A 175 11.57 4.19 -0.97
C TYR A 175 11.90 5.44 -0.16
N THR A 176 11.60 6.63 -0.69
CA THR A 176 11.92 7.91 -0.05
C THR A 176 10.83 8.96 -0.30
N ASN A 177 10.66 9.91 0.63
CA ASN A 177 9.89 11.13 0.38
C ASN A 177 10.65 12.13 -0.52
N GLY A 178 11.96 11.95 -0.69
CA GLY A 178 12.81 12.69 -1.63
C GLY A 178 13.21 14.11 -1.22
N ILE A 179 12.72 14.62 -0.08
CA ILE A 179 12.95 16.01 0.35
C ILE A 179 14.43 16.27 0.67
N LEU A 180 15.08 15.29 1.28
CA LEU A 180 16.48 15.35 1.71
C LEU A 180 17.46 14.87 0.63
N ALA A 181 16.96 14.36 -0.50
CA ALA A 181 17.82 13.91 -1.59
C ALA A 181 18.57 15.08 -2.25
N THR A 182 19.81 14.80 -2.63
CA THR A 182 20.70 15.69 -3.39
C THR A 182 21.32 14.92 -4.57
N GLU A 183 21.93 15.62 -5.52
CA GLU A 183 22.60 14.95 -6.65
C GLU A 183 23.76 14.06 -6.18
N GLU A 184 24.52 14.48 -5.17
CA GLU A 184 25.65 13.73 -4.62
C GLU A 184 25.19 12.41 -4.00
N THR A 185 24.11 12.44 -3.22
CA THR A 185 23.56 11.25 -2.55
C THR A 185 22.90 10.30 -3.55
N LEU A 186 22.18 10.81 -4.55
CA LEU A 186 21.62 10.01 -5.64
C LEU A 186 22.69 9.35 -6.51
N LYS A 187 23.77 10.08 -6.81
CA LYS A 187 24.95 9.54 -7.50
C LYS A 187 25.61 8.43 -6.69
N ALA A 188 25.81 8.64 -5.40
CA ALA A 188 26.41 7.63 -4.51
C ALA A 188 25.55 6.34 -4.43
N LEU A 189 24.22 6.45 -4.43
CA LEU A 189 23.32 5.29 -4.53
C LEU A 189 23.50 4.53 -5.85
N GLY A 190 23.60 5.25 -6.97
CA GLY A 190 23.89 4.67 -8.28
C GLY A 190 25.25 3.95 -8.31
N GLU A 191 26.30 4.58 -7.80
CA GLU A 191 27.65 3.99 -7.70
C GLU A 191 27.69 2.78 -6.75
N ALA A 192 26.89 2.80 -5.68
CA ALA A 192 26.68 1.68 -4.78
C ALA A 192 25.91 0.52 -5.43
N GLY A 193 25.26 0.76 -6.57
CA GLY A 193 24.59 -0.27 -7.39
C GLY A 193 23.14 -0.51 -6.98
N LEU A 194 22.43 0.53 -6.57
CA LEU A 194 20.98 0.47 -6.37
C LEU A 194 20.27 0.30 -7.72
N ASP A 195 19.36 -0.69 -7.81
CA ASP A 195 18.65 -0.98 -9.07
C ASP A 195 17.47 -0.04 -9.32
N GLU A 196 16.78 0.36 -8.26
CA GLU A 196 15.52 1.07 -8.32
C GLU A 196 15.33 2.06 -7.16
N ILE A 197 14.80 3.26 -7.44
CA ILE A 197 14.39 4.23 -6.41
C ILE A 197 12.96 4.70 -6.66
N ARG A 198 12.17 4.84 -5.59
CA ARG A 198 10.77 5.26 -5.62
C ARG A 198 10.59 6.51 -4.76
N PHE A 199 10.06 7.57 -5.37
CA PHE A 199 9.75 8.82 -4.69
C PHE A 199 8.27 8.89 -4.32
N ASN A 200 7.96 9.16 -3.06
CA ASN A 200 6.59 9.46 -2.62
C ASN A 200 6.29 10.95 -2.84
N LEU A 201 5.74 11.26 -4.02
CA LEU A 201 5.32 12.63 -4.34
C LEU A 201 4.11 13.09 -3.52
N GLY A 202 3.27 12.19 -3.01
CA GLY A 202 2.19 12.56 -2.08
C GLY A 202 2.74 13.11 -0.76
N ALA A 203 3.86 12.57 -0.29
CA ALA A 203 4.50 12.96 0.96
C ALA A 203 5.16 14.34 0.87
N SER A 204 5.69 14.69 -0.30
CA SER A 204 6.31 15.99 -0.57
C SER A 204 5.35 17.01 -1.19
N ASN A 205 4.06 16.69 -1.29
CA ASN A 205 3.03 17.51 -1.96
C ASN A 205 3.44 17.94 -3.38
N CYS A 206 3.99 17.00 -4.16
CA CYS A 206 4.54 17.23 -5.49
C CYS A 206 5.51 18.44 -5.54
N SER A 207 6.40 18.56 -4.55
CA SER A 207 7.41 19.62 -4.48
C SER A 207 8.26 19.68 -5.75
N ASP A 208 8.50 20.88 -6.30
CA ASP A 208 9.32 21.06 -7.51
C ASP A 208 10.75 20.58 -7.28
N LYS A 209 11.27 20.73 -6.05
CA LYS A 209 12.58 20.17 -5.66
C LYS A 209 12.60 18.66 -5.82
N VAL A 210 11.56 17.96 -5.38
CA VAL A 210 11.50 16.50 -5.46
C VAL A 210 11.29 16.02 -6.90
N ILE A 211 10.53 16.77 -7.71
CA ILE A 211 10.40 16.52 -9.15
C ILE A 211 11.77 16.64 -9.85
N GLU A 212 12.56 17.67 -9.52
CA GLU A 212 13.93 17.77 -10.05
C GLU A 212 14.82 16.63 -9.54
N ASN A 213 14.69 16.22 -8.28
CA ASN A 213 15.42 15.06 -7.75
C ASN A 213 15.10 13.75 -8.50
N ILE A 214 13.85 13.54 -8.94
CA ILE A 214 13.48 12.40 -9.81
C ILE A 214 14.27 12.46 -11.13
N LYS A 215 14.32 13.64 -11.76
CA LYS A 215 15.08 13.84 -13.00
C LYS A 215 16.57 13.62 -12.82
N ILE A 216 17.15 14.09 -11.70
CA ILE A 216 18.55 13.86 -11.34
C ILE A 216 18.81 12.37 -11.12
N ALA A 217 17.93 11.67 -10.42
CA ALA A 217 18.08 10.24 -10.15
C ALA A 217 18.19 9.41 -11.43
N LYS A 218 17.47 9.78 -12.51
CA LYS A 218 17.56 9.11 -13.83
C LYS A 218 18.95 9.14 -14.46
N LYS A 219 19.83 10.06 -14.05
CA LYS A 219 21.24 10.10 -14.51
C LYS A 219 22.07 8.96 -13.92
N TYR A 220 21.70 8.43 -12.75
CA TYR A 220 22.56 7.57 -11.94
C TYR A 220 21.94 6.21 -11.60
N ILE A 221 20.61 6.12 -11.54
CA ILE A 221 19.89 4.91 -11.13
C ILE A 221 19.04 4.44 -12.30
N LYS A 222 19.10 3.12 -12.58
CA LYS A 222 18.50 2.52 -13.78
C LYS A 222 17.00 2.71 -13.83
N ASN A 223 16.31 2.37 -12.74
CA ASN A 223 14.85 2.44 -12.65
C ASN A 223 14.46 3.50 -11.61
N VAL A 224 13.73 4.52 -12.02
CA VAL A 224 13.24 5.58 -11.13
C VAL A 224 11.74 5.67 -11.30
N GLY A 225 11.01 5.62 -10.20
CA GLY A 225 9.56 5.71 -10.23
C GLY A 225 8.99 6.56 -9.11
N ILE A 226 7.67 6.71 -9.16
CA ILE A 226 6.87 7.26 -8.07
C ILE A 226 6.17 6.11 -7.37
N GLU A 227 6.07 6.16 -6.05
CA GLU A 227 5.13 5.33 -5.30
C GLU A 227 4.48 6.14 -4.20
N THR A 228 3.15 6.23 -4.27
CA THR A 228 2.37 7.11 -3.40
C THR A 228 1.02 6.47 -3.13
N PRO A 229 0.51 6.50 -1.89
CA PRO A 229 -0.90 6.23 -1.60
C PRO A 229 -1.78 7.21 -2.38
N MET A 230 -2.74 6.72 -3.14
CA MET A 230 -3.64 7.60 -3.90
C MET A 230 -4.55 8.35 -2.93
N THR A 231 -4.37 9.67 -2.89
CA THR A 231 -5.21 10.63 -2.17
C THR A 231 -5.78 11.67 -3.13
N HIS A 232 -6.87 12.34 -2.74
CA HIS A 232 -7.41 13.47 -3.52
C HIS A 232 -6.36 14.58 -3.69
N GLU A 233 -5.59 14.89 -2.64
CA GLU A 233 -4.54 15.90 -2.66
C GLU A 233 -3.43 15.52 -3.64
N PHE A 234 -2.95 14.28 -3.61
CA PHE A 234 -1.93 13.81 -4.56
C PHE A 234 -2.46 13.84 -5.99
N PHE A 235 -3.68 13.34 -6.23
CA PHE A 235 -4.28 13.35 -7.57
C PHE A 235 -4.38 14.77 -8.14
N GLN A 236 -4.82 15.73 -7.33
CA GLN A 236 -4.93 17.14 -7.73
C GLN A 236 -3.55 17.80 -7.94
N ALA A 237 -2.61 17.58 -7.02
CA ALA A 237 -1.26 18.15 -7.10
C ALA A 237 -0.48 17.59 -8.29
N PHE A 238 -0.57 16.26 -8.53
CA PHE A 238 -0.02 15.63 -9.72
C PHE A 238 -0.64 16.23 -10.98
N SER A 239 -1.96 16.34 -11.07
CA SER A 239 -2.64 16.88 -12.26
C SER A 239 -2.16 18.29 -12.63
N LYS A 240 -1.96 19.16 -11.63
CA LYS A 240 -1.42 20.52 -11.83
C LYS A 240 0.03 20.52 -12.34
N LYS A 241 0.83 19.51 -12.00
CA LYS A 241 2.26 19.41 -12.32
C LYS A 241 2.59 18.28 -13.30
N LYS A 242 1.58 17.69 -13.94
CA LYS A 242 1.68 16.48 -14.76
C LYS A 242 2.83 16.58 -15.76
N GLN A 243 2.88 17.65 -16.54
CA GLN A 243 3.90 17.82 -17.58
C GLN A 243 5.32 17.84 -16.98
N ALA A 244 5.54 18.63 -15.93
CA ALA A 244 6.84 18.69 -15.25
C ALA A 244 7.27 17.32 -14.69
N ILE A 245 6.31 16.53 -14.17
CA ILE A 245 6.57 15.19 -13.66
C ILE A 245 6.92 14.23 -14.82
N LEU A 246 6.14 14.20 -15.90
CA LEU A 246 6.40 13.33 -17.04
C LEU A 246 7.71 13.68 -17.78
N ASP A 247 8.08 14.96 -17.80
CA ASP A 247 9.34 15.44 -18.39
C ASP A 247 10.58 14.98 -17.63
N THR A 248 10.44 14.46 -16.40
CA THR A 248 11.54 13.79 -15.69
C THR A 248 11.96 12.47 -16.33
N LYS A 249 11.13 11.89 -17.21
CA LYS A 249 11.33 10.57 -17.84
C LYS A 249 11.46 9.42 -16.83
N LEU A 250 10.74 9.51 -15.71
CA LEU A 250 10.55 8.39 -14.81
C LEU A 250 9.95 7.17 -15.54
N ASP A 251 10.24 5.98 -15.03
CA ASP A 251 9.88 4.72 -15.70
C ASP A 251 8.48 4.25 -15.32
N PHE A 252 8.06 4.44 -14.06
CA PHE A 252 6.76 3.97 -13.60
C PHE A 252 6.17 4.79 -12.45
N ILE A 253 4.85 4.67 -12.29
CA ILE A 253 4.08 5.17 -11.14
C ILE A 253 3.36 3.99 -10.51
N ASN A 254 3.70 3.67 -9.27
CA ASN A 254 3.01 2.68 -8.46
C ASN A 254 1.94 3.36 -7.59
N CYS A 255 0.67 3.24 -7.97
CA CYS A 255 -0.46 3.81 -7.25
C CYS A 255 -0.87 2.87 -6.13
N ALA A 256 -0.41 3.14 -4.90
CA ALA A 256 -0.83 2.36 -3.75
C ALA A 256 -2.26 2.77 -3.35
N GLU A 257 -3.14 1.80 -3.17
CA GLU A 257 -4.41 2.08 -2.49
C GLU A 257 -4.11 2.46 -1.03
N LEU A 258 -4.71 3.57 -0.58
CA LEU A 258 -4.54 4.12 0.76
C LEU A 258 -5.03 3.11 1.79
N HIS A 259 -4.10 2.59 2.55
CA HIS A 259 -4.36 1.66 3.63
C HIS A 259 -4.37 2.40 4.96
N LEU A 260 -5.43 2.19 5.74
CA LEU A 260 -5.62 2.79 7.05
C LEU A 260 -5.42 1.76 8.16
N ASN A 261 -4.78 2.20 9.23
CA ASN A 261 -4.58 1.45 10.48
C ASN A 261 -5.01 2.33 11.67
N GLN A 262 -4.82 1.84 12.89
CA GLN A 262 -5.20 2.55 14.11
C GLN A 262 -4.55 3.94 14.24
N ASN A 263 -3.36 4.12 13.66
CA ASN A 263 -2.61 5.36 13.76
C ASN A 263 -3.17 6.48 12.88
N ASN A 264 -3.75 6.15 11.72
CA ASN A 264 -4.09 7.16 10.72
C ASN A 264 -5.55 7.19 10.29
N ILE A 265 -6.37 6.23 10.72
CA ILE A 265 -7.79 6.16 10.31
C ILE A 265 -8.57 7.42 10.67
N ASP A 266 -8.31 8.00 11.85
CA ASP A 266 -8.99 9.20 12.35
C ASP A 266 -8.71 10.45 11.50
N ASN A 267 -7.58 10.49 10.79
CA ASN A 267 -7.30 11.58 9.86
C ASN A 267 -8.30 11.62 8.69
N TYR A 268 -9.02 10.52 8.47
CA TYR A 268 -10.01 10.34 7.40
C TYR A 268 -11.42 10.11 7.97
N TYR A 269 -11.68 10.58 9.20
CA TYR A 269 -13.00 10.50 9.82
C TYR A 269 -14.09 11.09 8.91
N GLY A 270 -15.19 10.35 8.77
CA GLY A 270 -16.34 10.74 7.94
C GLY A 270 -16.24 10.33 6.48
N GLU A 271 -15.10 9.82 6.01
CA GLU A 271 -14.97 9.25 4.67
C GLU A 271 -15.71 7.90 4.58
N ASN A 272 -16.23 7.58 3.40
CA ASN A 272 -16.81 6.25 3.14
C ASN A 272 -15.69 5.20 3.07
N MET A 273 -15.66 4.30 4.04
CA MET A 273 -14.67 3.22 4.13
C MET A 273 -15.22 1.87 3.66
N TYR A 274 -14.32 1.00 3.22
CA TYR A 274 -14.60 -0.41 3.03
C TYR A 274 -13.43 -1.26 3.54
N ILE A 275 -13.71 -2.54 3.78
CA ILE A 275 -12.69 -3.53 4.14
C ILE A 275 -12.62 -4.56 3.02
N SER A 276 -11.41 -4.86 2.53
CA SER A 276 -11.25 -5.90 1.51
C SER A 276 -10.90 -7.24 2.14
N ARG A 277 -11.68 -8.30 1.87
CA ARG A 277 -11.42 -9.67 2.34
C ARG A 277 -11.14 -9.76 3.84
N HIS A 278 -11.79 -8.91 4.63
CA HIS A 278 -11.60 -8.78 6.08
C HIS A 278 -10.17 -8.40 6.50
N GLY A 279 -9.36 -7.90 5.58
CA GLY A 279 -8.01 -7.44 5.83
C GLY A 279 -7.95 -5.92 5.96
N TYR A 280 -7.52 -5.28 4.88
CA TYR A 280 -7.19 -3.87 4.88
C TYR A 280 -8.42 -2.97 4.73
N ILE A 281 -8.43 -1.88 5.51
CA ILE A 281 -9.46 -0.83 5.46
C ILE A 281 -8.94 0.34 4.62
N SER A 282 -9.78 0.82 3.72
CA SER A 282 -9.44 1.90 2.78
C SER A 282 -10.65 2.80 2.52
N PRO A 283 -10.44 4.11 2.25
CA PRO A 283 -11.48 4.93 1.67
C PRO A 283 -11.85 4.42 0.28
N THR A 284 -13.15 4.34 0.02
CA THR A 284 -13.72 3.84 -1.23
C THR A 284 -13.20 4.55 -2.47
N TRP A 285 -12.88 5.83 -2.35
CA TRP A 285 -12.38 6.65 -3.46
C TRP A 285 -10.90 6.37 -3.82
N SER A 286 -10.09 5.76 -2.95
CA SER A 286 -8.63 5.69 -3.18
C SER A 286 -8.28 4.87 -4.43
N ARG A 287 -8.85 3.67 -4.56
CA ARG A 287 -8.67 2.85 -5.77
C ARG A 287 -9.41 3.42 -6.98
N GLU A 288 -10.56 4.08 -6.79
CA GLU A 288 -11.22 4.79 -7.89
C GLU A 288 -10.32 5.86 -8.51
N LEU A 289 -9.57 6.60 -7.68
CA LEU A 289 -8.57 7.55 -8.17
C LEU A 289 -7.46 6.85 -8.94
N THR A 290 -6.96 5.69 -8.49
CA THR A 290 -6.01 4.86 -9.27
C THR A 290 -6.56 4.53 -10.66
N LEU A 291 -7.80 4.02 -10.74
CA LEU A 291 -8.40 3.61 -12.00
C LEU A 291 -8.63 4.80 -12.94
N LYS A 292 -9.09 5.94 -12.41
CA LYS A 292 -9.20 7.20 -13.17
C LYS A 292 -7.84 7.68 -13.66
N PHE A 293 -6.81 7.58 -12.82
CA PHE A 293 -5.43 7.96 -13.15
C PHE A 293 -4.85 7.09 -14.27
N MET A 294 -5.07 5.77 -14.19
CA MET A 294 -4.69 4.82 -15.24
C MET A 294 -5.42 5.09 -16.55
N LYS A 295 -6.72 5.41 -16.50
CA LYS A 295 -7.48 5.80 -17.70
C LYS A 295 -6.87 7.02 -18.39
N ILE A 296 -6.54 8.06 -17.63
CA ILE A 296 -5.89 9.27 -18.16
C ILE A 296 -4.53 8.91 -18.78
N ALA A 297 -3.72 8.11 -18.09
CA ALA A 297 -2.41 7.69 -18.61
C ALA A 297 -2.51 6.88 -19.91
N ASP A 298 -3.54 6.03 -20.04
CA ASP A 298 -3.85 5.26 -21.25
C ASP A 298 -4.31 6.17 -22.40
N GLU A 299 -5.30 7.04 -22.17
CA GLU A 299 -5.85 7.95 -23.17
C GLU A 299 -4.81 8.96 -23.69
N GLU A 300 -3.93 9.43 -22.81
CA GLU A 300 -2.87 10.38 -23.15
C GLU A 300 -1.55 9.71 -23.61
N ASN A 301 -1.50 8.37 -23.63
CA ASN A 301 -0.33 7.58 -24.05
C ASN A 301 0.96 7.97 -23.31
N TRP A 302 0.91 8.00 -21.97
CA TRP A 302 2.10 8.33 -21.17
C TRP A 302 3.23 7.31 -21.40
N ASP A 303 4.45 7.82 -21.57
CA ASP A 303 5.64 7.00 -21.80
C ASP A 303 6.22 6.43 -20.48
N LEU A 304 5.38 5.76 -19.70
CA LEU A 304 5.73 5.09 -18.44
C LEU A 304 4.70 4.00 -18.11
N ALA A 305 4.99 3.13 -17.14
CA ALA A 305 4.01 2.17 -16.63
C ALA A 305 3.25 2.75 -15.42
N VAL A 306 1.92 2.58 -15.37
CA VAL A 306 1.11 2.95 -14.19
C VAL A 306 0.48 1.70 -13.60
N HIS A 307 0.76 1.40 -12.32
CA HIS A 307 0.37 0.15 -11.66
C HIS A 307 -0.72 0.36 -10.61
N ASP A 308 -1.63 -0.61 -10.49
CA ASP A 308 -2.67 -0.67 -9.44
C ASP A 308 -2.21 -1.49 -8.22
N CYS A 309 -1.54 -0.89 -7.24
CA CYS A 309 -1.18 -1.55 -5.97
C CYS A 309 -2.35 -1.51 -4.96
N SER A 310 -3.48 -2.08 -5.41
CA SER A 310 -4.71 -2.24 -4.65
C SER A 310 -4.62 -3.23 -3.49
N ASN A 311 -5.63 -3.27 -2.64
CA ASN A 311 -5.80 -4.29 -1.61
C ASN A 311 -5.91 -5.71 -2.20
N HIS A 312 -6.53 -5.84 -3.38
CA HIS A 312 -6.50 -7.10 -4.13
C HIS A 312 -5.07 -7.50 -4.54
N THR A 313 -4.27 -6.54 -5.03
CA THR A 313 -2.86 -6.78 -5.36
C THR A 313 -2.05 -7.18 -4.13
N LYS A 314 -2.30 -6.55 -2.96
CA LYS A 314 -1.64 -6.88 -1.69
C LYS A 314 -2.04 -8.27 -1.17
N PHE A 315 -3.29 -8.69 -1.37
CA PHE A 315 -3.76 -10.05 -1.09
C PHE A 315 -3.08 -11.09 -2.00
N SER A 316 -3.05 -10.85 -3.32
CA SER A 316 -2.36 -11.72 -4.30
C SER A 316 -0.86 -11.85 -4.02
N ARG A 317 -0.21 -10.75 -3.65
CA ARG A 317 1.19 -10.73 -3.18
C ARG A 317 1.40 -11.65 -1.98
N ASP A 318 0.53 -11.57 -0.98
CA ASP A 318 0.69 -12.32 0.26
C ASP A 318 0.50 -13.83 0.05
N LEU A 319 -0.48 -14.22 -0.77
CA LEU A 319 -0.64 -15.62 -1.21
C LEU A 319 0.60 -16.13 -1.95
N ASN A 320 1.16 -15.32 -2.85
CA ASN A 320 2.41 -15.69 -3.53
C ASN A 320 3.55 -15.89 -2.52
N LEU A 321 3.77 -14.94 -1.62
CA LEU A 321 4.83 -15.02 -0.62
C LEU A 321 4.66 -16.27 0.26
N SER A 322 3.46 -16.49 0.80
CA SER A 322 3.14 -17.65 1.64
C SER A 322 3.37 -18.98 0.91
N SER A 323 3.08 -19.04 -0.39
CA SER A 323 3.41 -20.21 -1.23
C SER A 323 4.93 -20.40 -1.39
N LYS A 324 5.70 -19.33 -1.62
CA LYS A 324 7.17 -19.41 -1.73
C LYS A 324 7.85 -19.78 -0.41
N GLU A 325 7.24 -19.45 0.71
CA GLU A 325 7.66 -19.84 2.06
C GLU A 325 7.29 -21.28 2.41
N GLY A 326 6.54 -21.98 1.55
CA GLY A 326 6.15 -23.37 1.78
C GLY A 326 5.05 -23.55 2.83
N LYS A 327 4.22 -22.53 3.07
CA LYS A 327 3.03 -22.65 3.93
C LYS A 327 1.97 -23.55 3.29
N TRP A 328 0.99 -24.00 4.08
CA TRP A 328 -0.10 -24.85 3.59
C TRP A 328 -0.98 -24.14 2.55
N PHE A 329 -1.68 -24.93 1.73
CA PHE A 329 -2.60 -24.40 0.71
C PHE A 329 -3.63 -23.44 1.33
N GLY A 330 -3.66 -22.19 0.84
CA GLY A 330 -4.55 -21.14 1.33
C GLY A 330 -4.01 -20.30 2.50
N ALA A 331 -2.83 -20.63 3.05
CA ALA A 331 -2.20 -19.81 4.10
C ALA A 331 -1.85 -18.41 3.57
N SER A 332 -2.17 -17.38 4.36
CA SER A 332 -1.90 -15.98 4.06
C SER A 332 -1.75 -15.21 5.37
N GLY A 333 -0.82 -14.26 5.41
CA GLY A 333 -0.72 -13.22 6.45
C GLY A 333 -1.57 -11.98 6.15
N TYR A 334 -2.32 -11.96 5.04
CA TYR A 334 -3.26 -10.88 4.76
C TYR A 334 -4.42 -10.93 5.76
N GLY A 335 -4.56 -9.89 6.57
CA GLY A 335 -5.54 -9.83 7.65
C GLY A 335 -5.72 -8.42 8.19
N CYS A 336 -6.71 -8.26 9.08
CA CYS A 336 -7.00 -6.98 9.70
C CYS A 336 -5.86 -6.59 10.65
N GLU A 337 -5.40 -5.35 10.55
CA GLU A 337 -4.30 -4.81 11.37
C GLU A 337 -4.81 -4.07 12.62
N PHE A 338 -6.13 -4.00 12.80
CA PHE A 338 -6.73 -3.43 13.99
C PHE A 338 -6.90 -4.52 15.06
N SER A 339 -6.54 -4.20 16.29
CA SER A 339 -6.80 -5.08 17.45
C SER A 339 -8.30 -5.33 17.65
N ARG A 340 -9.12 -4.34 17.32
CA ARG A 340 -10.59 -4.39 17.31
C ARG A 340 -11.11 -3.75 16.03
N MET A 341 -12.13 -4.36 15.42
CA MET A 341 -12.75 -3.81 14.21
C MET A 341 -13.35 -2.42 14.50
N PRO A 342 -12.96 -1.35 13.79
CA PRO A 342 -13.48 0.00 14.01
C PRO A 342 -14.85 0.17 13.32
N TYR A 343 -15.91 -0.38 13.92
CA TYR A 343 -17.26 -0.39 13.32
C TYR A 343 -17.77 1.01 12.98
N GLU A 344 -17.42 2.01 13.79
CA GLU A 344 -17.74 3.41 13.60
C GLU A 344 -17.22 3.96 12.27
N ALA A 345 -16.10 3.46 11.76
CA ALA A 345 -15.51 3.89 10.49
C ALA A 345 -16.37 3.49 9.27
N PHE A 346 -17.30 2.54 9.42
CA PHE A 346 -18.21 2.11 8.37
C PHE A 346 -19.59 2.77 8.46
N LEU A 347 -19.88 3.54 9.51
CA LEU A 347 -21.14 4.27 9.61
C LEU A 347 -21.34 5.29 8.48
N PRO A 348 -20.33 6.05 8.01
CA PRO A 348 -20.51 6.99 6.90
C PRO A 348 -21.07 6.32 5.64
N ILE A 349 -20.50 5.19 5.22
CA ILE A 349 -20.93 4.49 4.00
C ILE A 349 -22.32 3.86 4.13
N LEU A 350 -22.69 3.40 5.33
CA LEU A 350 -24.01 2.87 5.61
C LEU A 350 -25.08 3.98 5.65
N ARG A 351 -24.71 5.19 6.08
CA ARG A 351 -25.56 6.39 6.08
C ARG A 351 -25.65 7.06 4.72
N ASP A 352 -24.65 6.91 3.85
CA ASP A 352 -24.62 7.55 2.53
C ASP A 352 -25.77 7.07 1.64
N GLU A 353 -26.74 7.94 1.36
CA GLU A 353 -27.88 7.64 0.52
C GLU A 353 -27.52 7.28 -0.92
N ASN A 354 -26.36 7.76 -1.42
CA ASN A 354 -25.84 7.45 -2.76
C ASN A 354 -25.15 6.09 -2.83
N PHE A 355 -24.78 5.52 -1.68
CA PHE A 355 -24.28 4.15 -1.61
C PHE A 355 -25.44 3.16 -1.48
N LYS A 356 -25.47 2.16 -2.36
CA LYS A 356 -26.49 1.12 -2.42
C LYS A 356 -25.82 -0.25 -2.42
N PHE A 357 -26.37 -1.19 -1.65
CA PHE A 357 -26.05 -2.60 -1.85
C PHE A 357 -26.61 -3.06 -3.20
N LEU A 358 -25.94 -4.03 -3.84
CA LEU A 358 -26.40 -4.57 -5.13
C LEU A 358 -27.63 -5.48 -4.98
N SER A 359 -27.82 -6.04 -3.78
CA SER A 359 -28.96 -6.85 -3.38
C SER A 359 -29.24 -6.60 -1.91
N GLU A 360 -30.51 -6.64 -1.51
CA GLU A 360 -30.95 -6.50 -0.13
C GLU A 360 -32.02 -7.56 0.15
N GLU A 361 -31.93 -8.22 1.30
CA GLU A 361 -32.90 -9.21 1.76
C GLU A 361 -33.30 -8.90 3.21
N GLU A 362 -34.51 -9.32 3.59
CA GLU A 362 -34.94 -9.24 4.99
C GLU A 362 -34.13 -10.24 5.83
N LEU A 363 -33.71 -9.81 7.02
CA LEU A 363 -32.99 -10.67 7.93
C LEU A 363 -33.83 -11.87 8.38
N PRO A 364 -33.22 -13.07 8.55
CA PRO A 364 -33.91 -14.22 9.10
C PRO A 364 -34.45 -13.96 10.51
N ASN A 365 -35.48 -14.70 10.92
CA ASN A 365 -36.01 -14.62 12.28
C ASN A 365 -34.91 -14.88 13.32
N GLY A 366 -34.83 -14.04 14.35
CA GLY A 366 -33.80 -14.10 15.38
C GLY A 366 -32.48 -13.45 14.98
N TYR A 367 -32.46 -12.60 13.96
CA TYR A 367 -31.33 -11.73 13.54
C TYR A 367 -31.66 -10.24 13.60
N LYS A 368 -32.90 -9.85 13.89
CA LYS A 368 -33.27 -8.43 13.99
C LYS A 368 -32.81 -7.84 15.33
N PRO A 369 -32.43 -6.54 15.37
CA PRO A 369 -32.15 -5.86 16.62
C PRO A 369 -33.32 -6.02 17.61
N GLY A 370 -33.05 -6.49 18.82
CA GLY A 370 -34.07 -6.79 19.86
C GLY A 370 -34.61 -8.22 19.88
N GLU A 371 -34.36 -9.05 18.85
CA GLU A 371 -34.61 -10.50 18.88
C GLU A 371 -33.37 -11.30 19.30
N LEU A 372 -32.20 -10.71 19.08
CA LEU A 372 -30.93 -11.12 19.68
C LEU A 372 -30.83 -10.42 21.02
N LEU A 373 -30.64 -11.20 22.10
CA LEU A 373 -30.29 -10.64 23.40
C LEU A 373 -29.01 -9.80 23.22
N PHE A 374 -29.06 -8.58 23.72
CA PHE A 374 -27.91 -7.69 23.78
C PHE A 374 -26.85 -8.25 24.72
#